data_AF-A0A847FA91-F1
#
_entry.id   AF-A0A847FA91-F1
#
_cell.length_a   1.000
_cell.length_b   1.000
_cell.length_c   1.000
_cell.angle_alpha   90.00
_cell.angle_beta   90.00
_cell.angle_gamma   90.00
#
_symmetry.space_group_name_H-M   'P 1'
#
loop_
_entity.id
_entity.type
_entity.pdbx_description
1 polymer ?
#
loop_
_entity_poly.entity_id
_entity_poly.type
_entity_poly.pdbx_seq_one_letter_code
_entity_poly.pdbx_strand_id
1 'polypeptide(L)'
;MDKIVSLARRRGFIFPSSEIYGGLSSCWDYGPLGVEVKRNVKNAWWQAMIHNRDDMVGLDTSIIMHPKVWEASGHVSGFSDPLVDCMDCKQRFRADHLTTENCPNCGGKLTQPRQFNLMFKTYIGPVEDQASIAYLRPETAQGIFVNFANVLNTTRKKLPFGIGQIGKSFRNEITTGNFIFRSREFEQMEIEFFVKPGDDETWFKFWLEERLNWFTSIGIRKENLKLRQHRKDELAHYAKDCYDIEYLFPMGWSELEGIANRADFDLKQHAAHSGNDLTFFDEESKTHVVPYVIEPSSGVDRTVLALLCDAYCEEPDKDEIRTVLKLHPSIAPYKVAVLPLSRKEPVVDCARKVYSALRKSFSTSYDDAQSIGRRYRRQ
;
A
#
# COMPACT_ATOMS: atom_id res chain seq x y z
N MET A 1 2.38 -14.81 13.17
CA MET A 1 2.51 -13.34 13.07
C MET A 1 3.42 -12.79 14.18
N ASP A 2 3.27 -13.23 15.42
CA ASP A 2 3.98 -12.68 16.60
C ASP A 2 5.51 -12.59 16.49
N LYS A 3 6.16 -13.59 15.88
CA LYS A 3 7.61 -13.57 15.61
C LYS A 3 8.03 -12.35 14.77
N ILE A 4 7.23 -12.01 13.75
CA ILE A 4 7.47 -10.88 12.86
C ILE A 4 7.26 -9.57 13.61
N VAL A 5 6.18 -9.45 14.38
CA VAL A 5 5.88 -8.26 15.21
C VAL A 5 7.00 -8.02 16.22
N SER A 6 7.44 -9.08 16.92
CA SER A 6 8.54 -9.02 17.87
C SER A 6 9.86 -8.62 17.22
N LEU A 7 10.19 -9.18 16.04
CA LEU A 7 11.38 -8.80 15.30
C LEU A 7 11.32 -7.33 14.85
N ALA A 8 10.19 -6.92 14.27
CA ALA A 8 9.99 -5.57 13.74
C ALA A 8 10.21 -4.51 14.82
N ARG A 9 9.64 -4.73 16.02
CA ARG A 9 9.83 -3.84 17.16
C ARG A 9 11.27 -3.85 17.66
N ARG A 10 11.86 -5.04 17.90
CA ARG A 10 13.23 -5.15 18.46
C ARG A 10 14.32 -4.61 17.55
N ARG A 11 14.13 -4.66 16.23
CA ARG A 11 15.12 -4.25 15.23
C ARG A 11 14.87 -2.86 14.64
N GLY A 12 13.79 -2.18 15.03
CA GLY A 12 13.49 -0.83 14.56
C GLY A 12 12.95 -0.77 13.14
N PHE A 13 12.11 -1.74 12.76
CA PHE A 13 11.30 -1.67 11.55
C PHE A 13 10.02 -0.86 11.79
N ILE A 14 9.19 -1.28 12.74
CA ILE A 14 7.86 -0.71 12.94
C ILE A 14 7.57 -0.61 14.45
N PHE A 15 6.98 0.50 14.87
CA PHE A 15 6.56 0.78 16.23
C PHE A 15 5.06 1.13 16.27
N PRO A 16 4.36 0.87 17.39
CA PRO A 16 3.04 1.45 17.62
C PRO A 16 3.14 2.97 17.59
N SER A 17 2.26 3.64 16.83
CA SER A 17 2.29 5.10 16.78
C SER A 17 1.91 5.70 18.12
N SER A 18 2.61 6.75 18.56
CA SER A 18 2.37 7.41 19.85
C SER A 18 2.47 6.46 21.07
N GLU A 19 3.38 5.48 21.03
CA GLU A 19 3.51 4.42 22.04
C GLU A 19 3.63 4.95 23.48
N ILE A 20 4.36 6.05 23.71
CA ILE A 20 4.54 6.64 25.05
C ILE A 20 3.23 7.17 25.65
N TYR A 21 2.21 7.40 24.83
CA TYR A 21 0.86 7.83 25.25
C TYR A 21 -0.14 6.67 25.30
N GLY A 22 0.33 5.42 25.27
CA GLY A 22 -0.50 4.22 25.24
C GLY A 22 -0.79 3.69 23.82
N GLY A 23 -0.24 4.35 22.79
CA GLY A 23 -0.41 3.96 21.40
C GLY A 23 -1.73 4.45 20.79
N LEU A 24 -1.73 4.62 19.47
CA LEU A 24 -2.95 4.86 18.68
C LEU A 24 -3.28 3.60 17.89
N SER A 25 -4.46 3.02 18.16
CA SER A 25 -4.93 1.77 17.55
C SER A 25 -4.90 1.83 16.01
N SER A 26 -4.30 0.81 15.37
CA SER A 26 -4.12 0.71 13.92
C SER A 26 -3.37 1.88 13.26
N CYS A 27 -2.54 2.58 14.02
CA CYS A 27 -1.59 3.55 13.51
C CYS A 27 -0.17 3.11 13.89
N TRP A 28 0.76 3.22 12.94
CA TRP A 28 2.09 2.65 13.07
C TRP A 28 3.16 3.62 12.54
N ASP A 29 4.31 3.63 13.22
CA ASP A 29 5.46 4.45 12.83
C ASP A 29 6.57 3.53 12.28
N TYR A 30 7.12 3.87 11.11
CA TYR A 30 8.25 3.14 10.54
C TYR A 30 9.56 3.67 11.13
N GLY A 31 10.30 2.79 11.83
CA GLY A 31 11.62 3.07 12.40
C GLY A 31 12.75 3.09 11.35
N PRO A 32 14.02 3.24 11.78
CA PRO A 32 15.15 3.42 10.86
C PRO A 32 15.33 2.33 9.80
N LEU A 33 15.11 1.06 10.14
CA LEU A 33 15.18 -0.02 9.13
C LEU A 33 13.90 -0.08 8.29
N GLY A 34 12.76 0.21 8.89
CA GLY A 34 11.47 0.14 8.23
C GLY A 34 11.32 1.19 7.16
N VAL A 35 11.75 2.43 7.42
CA VAL A 35 11.67 3.52 6.45
C VAL A 35 12.54 3.23 5.21
N GLU A 36 13.72 2.64 5.39
CA GLU A 36 14.59 2.24 4.27
C GLU A 36 13.95 1.12 3.44
N VAL A 37 13.39 0.07 4.06
CA VAL A 37 12.66 -0.98 3.34
C VAL A 37 11.45 -0.40 2.61
N LYS A 38 10.64 0.43 3.28
CA LYS A 38 9.46 1.05 2.69
C LYS A 38 9.83 1.92 1.49
N ARG A 39 10.91 2.70 1.60
CA ARG A 39 11.43 3.52 0.50
C ARG A 39 11.96 2.67 -0.65
N ASN A 40 12.68 1.59 -0.37
CA ASN A 40 13.17 0.67 -1.39
C ASN A 40 12.03 0.02 -2.17
N VAL A 41 10.94 -0.39 -1.50
CA VAL A 41 9.73 -0.90 -2.15
C VAL A 41 9.13 0.14 -3.09
N LYS A 42 8.90 1.36 -2.61
CA LYS A 42 8.34 2.46 -3.43
C LYS A 42 9.23 2.81 -4.62
N ASN A 43 10.55 2.88 -4.42
CA ASN A 43 11.50 3.16 -5.50
C ASN A 43 11.54 2.04 -6.54
N ALA A 44 11.51 0.77 -6.11
CA ALA A 44 11.48 -0.37 -7.01
C ALA A 44 10.20 -0.41 -7.84
N TRP A 45 9.07 -0.06 -7.23
CA TRP A 45 7.79 0.08 -7.93
C TRP A 45 7.84 1.23 -8.94
N TRP A 46 8.28 2.42 -8.51
CA TRP A 46 8.34 3.60 -9.38
C TRP A 46 9.29 3.40 -10.56
N GLN A 47 10.43 2.75 -10.33
CA GLN A 47 11.35 2.42 -11.40
C GLN A 47 10.69 1.46 -12.41
N ALA A 48 10.04 0.41 -11.94
CA ALA A 48 9.43 -0.60 -12.80
C ALA A 48 8.21 -0.07 -13.56
N MET A 49 7.33 0.66 -12.87
CA MET A 49 6.03 1.07 -13.40
C MET A 49 6.07 2.42 -14.10
N ILE A 50 7.00 3.32 -13.76
CA ILE A 50 7.07 4.66 -14.37
C ILE A 50 8.30 4.80 -15.24
N HIS A 51 9.50 4.62 -14.69
CA HIS A 51 10.73 4.96 -15.42
C HIS A 51 11.12 3.95 -16.51
N ASN A 52 10.80 2.68 -16.33
CA ASN A 52 11.13 1.62 -17.28
C ASN A 52 10.07 1.46 -18.39
N ARG A 53 9.08 2.35 -18.44
CA ARG A 53 7.94 2.29 -19.36
C ARG A 53 7.80 3.59 -20.14
N ASP A 54 7.45 3.48 -21.40
CA ASP A 54 7.21 4.62 -22.29
C ASP A 54 5.73 5.03 -22.37
N ASP A 55 4.83 4.21 -21.83
CA ASP A 55 3.38 4.39 -21.78
C ASP A 55 2.88 4.94 -20.43
N MET A 56 3.78 5.27 -19.50
CA MET A 56 3.43 5.70 -18.15
C MET A 56 3.91 7.11 -17.80
N VAL A 57 3.18 7.79 -16.92
CA VAL A 57 3.57 9.05 -16.29
C VAL A 57 3.26 9.04 -14.80
N GLY A 58 3.98 9.86 -14.03
CA GLY A 58 3.77 10.00 -12.59
C GLY A 58 2.85 11.17 -12.24
N LEU A 59 2.12 11.02 -11.13
CA LEU A 59 1.32 12.09 -10.53
C LEU A 59 1.47 12.07 -9.00
N ASP A 60 1.33 13.24 -8.36
CA ASP A 60 1.19 13.38 -6.91
C ASP A 60 0.08 14.38 -6.60
N THR A 61 -0.98 13.92 -5.96
CA THR A 61 -2.18 14.69 -5.66
C THR A 61 -2.37 14.93 -4.18
N SER A 62 -3.11 15.99 -3.84
CA SER A 62 -3.45 16.30 -2.46
C SER A 62 -4.25 15.19 -1.79
N ILE A 63 -4.05 15.01 -0.49
CA ILE A 63 -4.86 14.09 0.34
C ILE A 63 -6.28 14.64 0.52
N ILE A 64 -6.38 15.95 0.72
CA ILE A 64 -7.64 16.66 0.89
C ILE A 64 -8.10 17.13 -0.48
N MET A 65 -9.29 16.71 -0.87
CA MET A 65 -9.92 17.04 -2.16
C MET A 65 -11.33 17.60 -1.93
N HIS A 66 -11.85 18.27 -2.95
CA HIS A 66 -13.20 18.82 -2.90
C HIS A 66 -14.25 17.72 -2.62
N PRO A 67 -15.22 17.89 -1.70
CA PRO A 67 -16.19 16.86 -1.32
C PRO A 67 -16.92 16.19 -2.48
N LYS A 68 -17.32 16.97 -3.49
CA LYS A 68 -17.97 16.48 -4.71
C LYS A 68 -17.19 15.38 -5.45
N VAL A 69 -15.87 15.29 -5.28
CA VAL A 69 -15.07 14.18 -5.85
C VAL A 69 -15.52 12.85 -5.26
N TRP A 70 -15.77 12.82 -3.94
CA TRP A 70 -16.20 11.63 -3.21
C TRP A 70 -17.70 11.33 -3.35
N GLU A 71 -18.49 12.35 -3.67
CA GLU A 71 -19.89 12.18 -4.06
C GLU A 71 -19.98 11.56 -5.45
N ALA A 72 -19.23 12.11 -6.43
CA ALA A 72 -19.21 11.63 -7.81
C ALA A 72 -18.73 10.18 -7.92
N SER A 73 -17.70 9.82 -7.16
CA SER A 73 -17.17 8.45 -7.11
C SER A 73 -18.01 7.47 -6.27
N GLY A 74 -19.09 7.93 -5.63
CA GLY A 74 -19.98 7.10 -4.82
C GLY A 74 -19.44 6.76 -3.43
N HIS A 75 -18.26 7.26 -3.03
CA HIS A 75 -17.66 6.98 -1.73
C HIS A 75 -18.48 7.52 -0.55
N VAL A 76 -19.10 8.69 -0.71
CA VAL A 76 -19.96 9.26 0.35
C VAL A 76 -21.18 8.36 0.62
N SER A 77 -21.77 7.77 -0.41
CA SER A 77 -22.99 6.96 -0.30
C SER A 77 -22.74 5.47 -0.06
N GLY A 78 -21.62 4.93 -0.54
CA GLY A 78 -21.39 3.48 -0.62
C GLY A 78 -20.15 2.96 0.13
N PHE A 79 -19.25 3.82 0.60
CA PHE A 79 -18.02 3.39 1.28
C PHE A 79 -18.26 3.14 2.77
N SER A 80 -19.07 2.14 3.09
CA SER A 80 -19.48 1.82 4.46
C SER A 80 -19.41 0.33 4.79
N ASP A 81 -19.06 0.04 6.03
CA ASP A 81 -19.09 -1.32 6.58
C ASP A 81 -20.27 -1.49 7.56
N PRO A 82 -20.84 -2.71 7.68
CA PRO A 82 -21.84 -3.00 8.68
C PRO A 82 -21.20 -3.07 10.08
N LEU A 83 -21.52 -2.10 10.93
CA LEU A 83 -21.03 -1.96 12.29
C LEU A 83 -22.03 -2.49 13.32
N VAL A 84 -21.53 -3.27 14.28
CA VAL A 84 -22.25 -3.62 15.52
C VAL A 84 -21.43 -3.26 16.75
N ASP A 85 -22.10 -2.86 17.83
CA ASP A 85 -21.49 -2.61 19.14
C ASP A 85 -21.90 -3.71 20.12
N CYS A 86 -20.98 -4.13 20.99
CA CYS A 86 -21.34 -4.91 22.16
C CYS A 86 -22.02 -4.02 23.20
N MET A 87 -23.20 -4.42 23.67
CA MET A 87 -23.96 -3.67 24.67
C MET A 87 -23.24 -3.62 26.02
N ASP A 88 -22.41 -4.63 26.34
CA ASP A 88 -21.74 -4.76 27.63
C ASP A 88 -20.35 -4.10 27.61
N CYS A 89 -19.45 -4.52 26.73
CA CYS A 89 -18.07 -4.02 26.69
C CYS A 89 -17.84 -2.82 25.76
N LYS A 90 -18.87 -2.38 25.01
CA LYS A 90 -18.84 -1.25 24.06
C LYS A 90 -17.81 -1.38 22.93
N GLN A 91 -17.22 -2.57 22.76
CA GLN A 91 -16.35 -2.85 21.61
C GLN A 91 -17.16 -2.90 20.32
N ARG A 92 -16.51 -2.48 19.24
CA ARG A 92 -17.07 -2.36 17.89
C ARG A 92 -16.55 -3.49 17.02
N PHE A 93 -17.44 -4.10 16.25
CA PHE A 93 -17.12 -5.20 15.36
C PHE A 93 -17.76 -4.96 14.00
N ARG A 94 -17.12 -5.52 12.97
CA ARG A 94 -17.72 -5.67 11.64
C ARG A 94 -18.68 -6.84 11.66
N ALA A 95 -19.95 -6.59 11.36
CA ALA A 95 -21.01 -7.58 11.47
C ALA A 95 -20.78 -8.79 10.55
N ASP A 96 -20.24 -8.54 9.36
CA ASP A 96 -19.93 -9.54 8.34
C ASP A 96 -18.67 -10.37 8.64
N HIS A 97 -17.84 -9.93 9.59
CA HIS A 97 -16.68 -10.69 10.07
C HIS A 97 -16.98 -11.53 11.33
N LEU A 98 -18.18 -11.40 11.91
CA LEU A 98 -18.54 -12.16 13.10
C LEU A 98 -19.02 -13.57 12.74
N THR A 99 -18.46 -14.56 13.41
CA THR A 99 -18.89 -15.97 13.31
C THR A 99 -19.93 -16.36 14.35
N THR A 100 -20.24 -15.46 15.28
CA THR A 100 -21.13 -15.69 16.42
C THR A 100 -22.09 -14.52 16.61
N GLU A 101 -23.31 -14.79 17.07
CA GLU A 101 -24.34 -13.75 17.32
C GLU A 101 -24.03 -12.87 18.54
N ASN A 102 -23.15 -13.34 19.42
CA ASN A 102 -22.75 -12.65 20.64
C ASN A 102 -21.36 -12.04 20.49
N CYS A 103 -21.03 -11.09 21.37
CA CYS A 103 -19.73 -10.45 21.40
C CYS A 103 -18.62 -11.48 21.59
N PRO A 104 -17.64 -11.56 20.68
CA PRO A 104 -16.57 -12.57 20.76
C PRO A 104 -15.63 -12.33 21.96
N ASN A 105 -15.63 -11.12 22.54
CA ASN A 105 -14.77 -10.77 23.66
C ASN A 105 -15.39 -11.10 25.03
N CYS A 106 -16.70 -10.89 25.21
CA CYS A 106 -17.35 -11.04 26.53
C CYS A 106 -18.65 -11.85 26.52
N GLY A 107 -19.10 -12.37 25.38
CA GLY A 107 -20.36 -13.10 25.24
C GLY A 107 -21.62 -12.23 25.30
N GLY A 108 -21.46 -10.91 25.42
CA GLY A 108 -22.56 -9.95 25.53
C GLY A 108 -23.38 -9.77 24.25
N LYS A 109 -24.60 -9.24 24.38
CA LYS A 109 -25.49 -9.01 23.24
C LYS A 109 -24.95 -7.91 22.31
N LEU A 110 -25.10 -8.08 21.01
CA LEU A 110 -24.73 -7.10 19.99
C LEU A 110 -25.93 -6.23 19.57
N THR A 111 -25.67 -4.98 19.16
CA THR A 111 -26.69 -4.10 18.57
C THR A 111 -27.11 -4.58 17.18
N GLN A 112 -28.20 -4.02 16.64
CA GLN A 112 -28.51 -4.19 15.23
C GLN A 112 -27.39 -3.56 14.36
N PRO A 113 -27.04 -4.18 13.21
CA PRO A 113 -26.06 -3.63 12.29
C PRO A 113 -26.49 -2.26 11.76
N ARG A 114 -25.56 -1.31 11.73
CA ARG A 114 -25.73 -0.01 11.04
C ARG A 114 -24.59 0.23 10.07
N GLN A 115 -24.85 0.95 8.99
CA GLN A 115 -23.79 1.31 8.04
C GLN A 115 -22.89 2.40 8.62
N PHE A 116 -21.59 2.17 8.61
CA PHE A 116 -20.57 3.10 9.10
C PHE A 116 -19.64 3.50 7.96
N ASN A 117 -19.67 4.78 7.57
CA ASN A 117 -18.81 5.29 6.50
C ASN A 117 -17.34 5.26 6.95
N LEU A 118 -16.48 4.68 6.11
CA LEU A 118 -15.07 4.46 6.40
C LEU A 118 -14.18 5.67 6.04
N MET A 119 -14.71 6.75 5.47
CA MET A 119 -13.92 7.95 5.20
C MET A 119 -13.69 8.76 6.47
N PHE A 120 -12.49 9.29 6.64
CA PHE A 120 -12.23 10.29 7.67
C PHE A 120 -12.77 11.64 7.22
N LYS A 121 -13.80 12.11 7.93
CA LYS A 121 -14.36 13.45 7.76
C LYS A 121 -13.52 14.48 8.51
N THR A 122 -13.25 15.60 7.86
CA THR A 122 -12.59 16.78 8.43
C THR A 122 -13.33 18.05 7.99
N TYR A 123 -12.85 19.20 8.44
CA TYR A 123 -13.45 20.50 8.18
C TYR A 123 -12.35 21.48 7.70
N ILE A 124 -12.63 22.20 6.62
CA ILE A 124 -11.75 23.24 6.07
C ILE A 124 -12.36 24.60 6.39
N GLY A 125 -11.62 25.41 7.14
CA GLY A 125 -11.98 26.78 7.44
C GLY A 125 -11.45 27.22 8.81
N PRO A 126 -11.26 28.53 9.02
CA PRO A 126 -10.76 29.05 10.29
C PRO A 126 -11.81 29.08 11.39
N VAL A 127 -13.10 28.94 11.04
CA VAL A 127 -14.23 29.00 11.98
C VAL A 127 -14.97 27.67 11.91
N GLU A 128 -15.00 26.93 13.02
CA GLU A 128 -15.56 25.57 13.12
C GLU A 128 -17.03 25.51 12.66
N ASP A 129 -17.83 26.52 12.99
CA ASP A 129 -19.26 26.60 12.63
C ASP A 129 -19.53 26.97 11.15
N GLN A 130 -18.54 27.49 10.42
CA GLN A 130 -18.63 27.81 8.99
C GLN A 130 -17.76 26.90 8.12
N ALA A 131 -17.15 25.88 8.71
CA ALA A 131 -16.16 25.09 8.03
C ALA A 131 -16.80 24.16 6.99
N SER A 132 -16.26 24.20 5.78
CA SER A 132 -16.67 23.30 4.70
C SER A 132 -16.22 21.88 5.02
N ILE A 133 -17.14 20.93 4.96
CA ILE A 133 -16.80 19.50 5.10
C ILE A 133 -15.72 19.15 4.06
N ALA A 134 -14.77 18.32 4.46
CA ALA A 134 -13.83 17.68 3.56
C ALA A 134 -13.52 16.26 4.06
N TYR A 135 -12.77 15.50 3.27
CA TYR A 135 -12.40 14.14 3.61
C TYR A 135 -10.92 13.92 3.37
N LEU A 136 -10.31 13.05 4.18
CA LEU A 136 -9.04 12.45 3.84
C LEU A 136 -9.31 11.32 2.86
N ARG A 137 -8.62 11.32 1.72
CA ARG A 137 -8.87 10.33 0.66
C ARG A 137 -8.75 8.88 1.14
N PRO A 138 -9.72 8.00 0.83
CA PRO A 138 -9.66 6.57 1.15
C PRO A 138 -8.88 5.73 0.13
N GLU A 139 -8.56 6.33 -1.02
CA GLU A 139 -7.77 5.80 -2.12
C GLU A 139 -7.07 6.94 -2.87
N THR A 140 -6.11 6.65 -3.73
CA THR A 140 -5.35 7.65 -4.49
C THR A 140 -5.88 7.84 -5.93
N ALA A 141 -6.55 6.83 -6.48
CA ALA A 141 -7.15 6.78 -7.82
C ALA A 141 -7.94 8.06 -8.22
N GLN A 142 -8.79 8.57 -7.32
CA GLN A 142 -9.62 9.74 -7.61
C GLN A 142 -8.81 10.99 -7.98
N GLY A 143 -7.61 11.14 -7.42
CA GLY A 143 -6.70 12.22 -7.80
C GLY A 143 -6.23 12.15 -9.25
N ILE A 144 -6.08 10.93 -9.77
CA ILE A 144 -5.70 10.66 -11.16
C ILE A 144 -6.85 11.01 -12.09
N PHE A 145 -8.06 10.53 -11.80
CA PHE A 145 -9.24 10.78 -12.66
C PHE A 145 -9.55 12.27 -12.82
N VAL A 146 -9.53 13.05 -11.73
CA VAL A 146 -9.81 14.50 -11.81
C VAL A 146 -8.71 15.28 -12.55
N ASN A 147 -7.53 14.69 -12.73
CA ASN A 147 -6.41 15.27 -13.48
C ASN A 147 -6.22 14.66 -14.88
N PHE A 148 -7.11 13.78 -15.33
CA PHE A 148 -7.00 13.10 -16.62
C PHE A 148 -6.75 14.09 -17.78
N ALA A 149 -7.59 15.12 -17.90
CA ALA A 149 -7.45 16.13 -18.94
C ALA A 149 -6.15 16.96 -18.80
N ASN A 150 -5.75 17.32 -17.58
CA ASN A 150 -4.50 18.05 -17.33
C ASN A 150 -3.28 17.24 -17.78
N VAL A 151 -3.25 15.95 -17.46
CA VAL A 151 -2.16 15.06 -17.85
C VAL A 151 -2.15 14.84 -19.36
N LEU A 152 -3.30 14.59 -19.97
CA LEU A 152 -3.41 14.43 -21.43
C LEU A 152 -2.86 15.66 -22.17
N ASN A 153 -3.27 16.85 -21.74
CA ASN A 153 -2.86 18.13 -22.34
C ASN A 153 -1.36 18.42 -22.21
N THR A 154 -0.71 17.94 -21.14
CA THR A 154 0.69 18.27 -20.84
C THR A 154 1.69 17.21 -21.30
N THR A 155 1.24 15.96 -21.50
CA THR A 155 2.14 14.82 -21.79
C THR A 155 2.08 14.35 -23.24
N ARG A 156 1.04 14.73 -24.00
CA ARG A 156 0.80 14.26 -25.39
C ARG A 156 0.74 12.73 -25.51
N LYS A 157 0.43 12.01 -24.43
CA LYS A 157 0.24 10.56 -24.48
C LYS A 157 -0.94 10.21 -25.38
N LYS A 158 -0.84 9.05 -26.04
CA LYS A 158 -1.93 8.43 -26.80
C LYS A 158 -2.38 7.18 -26.06
N LEU A 159 -3.63 6.77 -26.26
CA LEU A 159 -4.08 5.47 -25.74
C LEU A 159 -3.32 4.33 -26.45
N PRO A 160 -2.91 3.28 -25.71
CA PRO A 160 -3.01 3.14 -24.27
C PRO A 160 -1.89 3.89 -23.52
N PHE A 161 -2.21 4.45 -22.36
CA PHE A 161 -1.23 5.03 -21.44
C PHE A 161 -1.76 4.95 -20.01
N GLY A 162 -0.87 5.04 -19.02
CA GLY A 162 -1.30 5.11 -17.64
C GLY A 162 -0.67 6.23 -16.84
N ILE A 163 -1.31 6.50 -15.70
CA ILE A 163 -0.87 7.46 -14.71
C ILE A 163 -0.69 6.69 -13.42
N GLY A 164 0.51 6.72 -12.85
CA GLY A 164 0.80 6.08 -11.57
C GLY A 164 1.03 7.09 -10.45
N GLN A 165 0.64 6.72 -9.25
CA GLN A 165 0.79 7.54 -8.05
C GLN A 165 1.16 6.67 -6.86
N ILE A 166 2.02 7.22 -5.99
CA ILE A 166 2.27 6.65 -4.67
C ILE A 166 1.87 7.69 -3.64
N GLY A 167 1.03 7.33 -2.68
CA GLY A 167 0.65 8.28 -1.65
C GLY A 167 -0.14 7.67 -0.50
N LYS A 168 -0.40 8.50 0.52
CA LYS A 168 -1.18 8.10 1.69
C LYS A 168 -2.67 8.01 1.37
N SER A 169 -3.33 7.07 2.02
CA SER A 169 -4.78 6.90 2.05
C SER A 169 -5.24 6.55 3.46
N PHE A 170 -6.51 6.84 3.75
CA PHE A 170 -7.05 6.77 5.09
C PHE A 170 -8.39 6.02 5.09
N ARG A 171 -8.49 4.97 5.90
CA ARG A 171 -9.73 4.21 6.10
C ARG A 171 -10.00 4.11 7.59
N ASN A 172 -11.17 4.58 8.01
CA ASN A 172 -11.61 4.59 9.41
C ASN A 172 -12.04 3.20 9.84
N GLU A 173 -11.10 2.27 9.86
CA GLU A 173 -11.37 0.85 10.07
C GLU A 173 -12.07 0.57 11.40
N ILE A 174 -13.14 -0.22 11.33
CA ILE A 174 -13.91 -0.68 12.50
C ILE A 174 -13.10 -1.72 13.27
N THR A 175 -12.54 -2.70 12.55
CA THR A 175 -11.79 -3.81 13.15
C THR A 175 -10.30 -3.64 12.95
N THR A 176 -9.58 -3.47 14.05
CA THR A 176 -8.13 -3.32 14.07
C THR A 176 -7.48 -4.68 14.37
N GLY A 177 -6.51 -5.12 13.57
CA GLY A 177 -5.88 -6.43 13.79
C GLY A 177 -4.80 -6.76 12.76
N ASN A 178 -4.05 -7.83 13.02
CA ASN A 178 -3.00 -8.36 12.13
C ASN A 178 -1.86 -7.37 11.82
N PHE A 179 -1.43 -6.63 12.85
CA PHE A 179 -0.30 -5.69 12.77
C PHE A 179 -0.55 -4.57 11.74
N ILE A 180 0.39 -4.31 10.83
CA ILE A 180 0.25 -3.25 9.80
C ILE A 180 -0.70 -3.63 8.65
N PHE A 181 -1.28 -4.84 8.65
CA PHE A 181 -2.15 -5.31 7.56
C PHE A 181 -3.47 -4.52 7.49
N ARG A 182 -4.06 -4.17 8.65
CA ARG A 182 -5.24 -3.29 8.76
C ARG A 182 -4.87 -2.03 9.54
N SER A 183 -4.52 -0.99 8.81
CA SER A 183 -4.11 0.32 9.34
C SER A 183 -5.11 1.39 8.93
N ARG A 184 -5.28 2.42 9.77
CA ARG A 184 -6.16 3.56 9.47
C ARG A 184 -5.53 4.56 8.52
N GLU A 185 -4.19 4.57 8.49
CA GLU A 185 -3.35 5.34 7.59
C GLU A 185 -2.35 4.37 6.98
N PHE A 186 -2.23 4.39 5.66
CA PHE A 186 -1.31 3.53 4.90
C PHE A 186 -0.95 4.21 3.58
N GLU A 187 0.04 3.68 2.87
CA GLU A 187 0.41 4.15 1.53
C GLU A 187 0.00 3.12 0.48
N GLN A 188 -0.47 3.60 -0.67
CA GLN A 188 -0.78 2.79 -1.84
C GLN A 188 0.12 3.16 -3.01
N MET A 189 0.32 2.22 -3.92
CA MET A 189 0.92 2.43 -5.24
C MET A 189 -0.14 1.99 -6.25
N GLU A 190 -0.75 2.96 -6.91
CA GLU A 190 -1.88 2.75 -7.81
C GLU A 190 -1.54 3.24 -9.21
N ILE A 191 -2.08 2.56 -10.21
CA ILE A 191 -1.99 2.91 -11.63
C ILE A 191 -3.41 2.98 -12.16
N GLU A 192 -3.75 4.05 -12.87
CA GLU A 192 -4.89 4.05 -13.77
C GLU A 192 -4.38 3.93 -15.20
N PHE A 193 -4.58 2.77 -15.82
CA PHE A 193 -4.15 2.51 -17.19
C PHE A 193 -5.32 2.66 -18.16
N PHE A 194 -5.31 3.75 -18.92
CA PHE A 194 -6.36 4.13 -19.85
C PHE A 194 -6.18 3.43 -21.19
N VAL A 195 -7.23 2.75 -21.65
CA VAL A 195 -7.23 1.95 -22.88
C VAL A 195 -8.45 2.28 -23.74
N LYS A 196 -8.38 1.96 -25.04
CA LYS A 196 -9.55 2.05 -25.92
C LYS A 196 -10.60 0.99 -25.48
N PRO A 197 -11.90 1.31 -25.44
CA PRO A 197 -12.93 0.30 -25.24
C PRO A 197 -12.79 -0.84 -26.26
N GLY A 198 -12.77 -2.09 -25.80
CA GLY A 198 -12.53 -3.27 -26.64
C GLY A 198 -11.11 -3.86 -26.51
N ASP A 199 -10.12 -3.06 -26.13
CA ASP A 199 -8.75 -3.54 -25.85
C ASP A 199 -8.56 -3.93 -24.36
N ASP A 200 -9.57 -3.66 -23.53
CA ASP A 200 -9.50 -3.76 -22.07
C ASP A 200 -9.16 -5.16 -21.56
N GLU A 201 -9.68 -6.21 -22.19
CA GLU A 201 -9.40 -7.59 -21.75
C GLU A 201 -7.96 -8.02 -22.00
N THR A 202 -7.34 -7.52 -23.07
CA THR A 202 -5.93 -7.79 -23.39
C THR A 202 -5.03 -7.11 -22.38
N TRP A 203 -5.29 -5.83 -22.10
CA TRP A 203 -4.52 -5.07 -21.11
C TRP A 203 -4.76 -5.53 -19.69
N PHE A 204 -5.97 -5.99 -19.36
CA PHE A 204 -6.27 -6.60 -18.08
C PHE A 204 -5.38 -7.82 -17.83
N LYS A 205 -5.34 -8.77 -18.77
CA LYS A 205 -4.48 -9.96 -18.68
C LYS A 205 -2.99 -9.60 -18.61
N PHE A 206 -2.55 -8.61 -19.37
CA PHE A 206 -1.18 -8.09 -19.30
C PHE A 206 -0.84 -7.63 -17.88
N TRP A 207 -1.70 -6.81 -17.27
CA TRP A 207 -1.46 -6.30 -15.91
C TRP A 207 -1.51 -7.39 -14.84
N LEU A 208 -2.35 -8.41 -14.98
CA LEU A 208 -2.35 -9.56 -14.07
C LEU A 208 -0.97 -10.25 -14.02
N GLU A 209 -0.37 -10.51 -15.18
CA GLU A 209 0.93 -11.16 -15.27
C GLU A 209 2.07 -10.22 -14.86
N GLU A 210 2.06 -8.98 -15.35
CA GLU A 210 3.10 -7.98 -15.07
C GLU A 210 3.24 -7.70 -13.58
N ARG A 211 2.11 -7.51 -12.88
CA ARG A 211 2.12 -7.24 -11.43
C ARG A 211 2.51 -8.46 -10.61
N LEU A 212 2.05 -9.66 -10.98
CA LEU A 212 2.47 -10.90 -10.32
C LEU A 212 3.98 -11.10 -10.45
N ASN A 213 4.53 -10.88 -11.65
CA ASN A 213 5.96 -10.98 -11.92
C ASN A 213 6.75 -9.93 -11.12
N TRP A 214 6.23 -8.71 -10.98
CA TRP A 214 6.88 -7.67 -10.20
C TRP A 214 7.12 -8.08 -8.73
N PHE A 215 6.12 -8.69 -8.06
CA PHE A 215 6.31 -9.17 -6.68
C PHE A 215 7.41 -10.24 -6.58
N THR A 216 7.53 -11.13 -7.57
CA THR A 216 8.63 -12.10 -7.61
C THR A 216 9.99 -11.42 -7.84
N SER A 217 10.02 -10.36 -8.65
CA SER A 217 11.26 -9.62 -8.97
C SER A 217 11.88 -8.90 -7.76
N ILE A 218 11.05 -8.55 -6.77
CA ILE A 218 11.51 -7.93 -5.51
C ILE A 218 11.77 -8.96 -4.40
N GLY A 219 11.69 -10.26 -4.73
CA GLY A 219 12.13 -11.36 -3.88
C GLY A 219 11.03 -12.08 -3.10
N ILE A 220 9.75 -11.87 -3.40
CA ILE A 220 8.69 -12.71 -2.84
C ILE A 220 8.67 -14.05 -3.57
N ARG A 221 8.70 -15.15 -2.81
CA ARG A 221 8.64 -16.51 -3.35
C ARG A 221 7.33 -16.79 -4.07
N LYS A 222 7.43 -17.37 -5.26
CA LYS A 222 6.29 -17.63 -6.16
C LYS A 222 5.26 -18.58 -5.52
N GLU A 223 5.70 -19.55 -4.74
CA GLU A 223 4.83 -20.50 -4.04
C GLU A 223 3.92 -19.83 -2.99
N ASN A 224 4.28 -18.63 -2.53
CA ASN A 224 3.49 -17.87 -1.57
C ASN A 224 2.61 -16.81 -2.25
N LEU A 225 2.56 -16.78 -3.58
CA LEU A 225 1.74 -15.86 -4.37
C LEU A 225 0.71 -16.63 -5.20
N LYS A 226 -0.50 -16.08 -5.32
CA LYS A 226 -1.51 -16.57 -6.27
C LYS A 226 -2.38 -15.43 -6.77
N LEU A 227 -2.96 -15.64 -7.95
CA LEU A 227 -4.05 -14.80 -8.47
C LEU A 227 -5.38 -15.43 -8.03
N ARG A 228 -6.27 -14.62 -7.45
CA ARG A 228 -7.63 -15.02 -7.06
C ARG A 228 -8.64 -14.10 -7.72
N GLN A 229 -9.49 -14.66 -8.59
CA GLN A 229 -10.60 -13.90 -9.15
C GLN A 229 -11.64 -13.59 -8.06
N HIS A 230 -12.19 -12.38 -8.11
CA HIS A 230 -13.34 -12.01 -7.28
C HIS A 230 -14.58 -12.81 -7.67
N ARG A 231 -15.39 -13.15 -6.67
CA ARG A 231 -16.72 -13.72 -6.93
C ARG A 231 -17.69 -12.60 -7.31
N LYS A 232 -18.81 -12.94 -7.95
CA LYS A 232 -19.81 -11.94 -8.38
C LYS A 232 -20.37 -11.10 -7.22
N ASP A 233 -20.42 -11.66 -6.01
CA ASP A 233 -20.84 -10.99 -4.78
C ASP A 233 -19.75 -10.12 -4.13
N GLU A 234 -18.50 -10.22 -4.60
CA GLU A 234 -17.35 -9.46 -4.11
C GLU A 234 -16.98 -8.29 -5.03
N LEU A 235 -17.38 -8.36 -6.31
CA LEU A 235 -17.07 -7.31 -7.28
C LEU A 235 -17.64 -5.96 -6.85
N ALA A 236 -16.77 -4.94 -6.88
CA ALA A 236 -17.21 -3.57 -6.71
C ALA A 236 -18.21 -3.20 -7.81
N HIS A 237 -19.17 -2.33 -7.48
CA HIS A 237 -20.27 -1.94 -8.38
C HIS A 237 -19.81 -1.34 -9.73
N TYR A 238 -18.57 -0.84 -9.80
CA TYR A 238 -17.96 -0.26 -10.99
C TYR A 238 -17.04 -1.22 -11.76
N ALA A 239 -16.74 -2.41 -11.23
CA ALA A 239 -15.77 -3.32 -11.84
C ALA A 239 -16.44 -4.34 -12.78
N LYS A 240 -15.97 -4.41 -14.03
CA LYS A 240 -16.30 -5.46 -15.00
C LYS A 240 -15.73 -6.81 -14.56
N ASP A 241 -14.49 -6.83 -14.08
CA ASP A 241 -13.79 -8.00 -13.53
C ASP A 241 -12.69 -7.54 -12.56
N CYS A 242 -12.28 -8.39 -11.62
CA CYS A 242 -11.23 -8.08 -10.65
C CYS A 242 -10.51 -9.35 -10.18
N TYR A 243 -9.19 -9.25 -10.03
CA TYR A 243 -8.36 -10.28 -9.43
C TYR A 243 -7.50 -9.67 -8.33
N ASP A 244 -7.36 -10.41 -7.23
CA ASP A 244 -6.37 -10.11 -6.20
C ASP A 244 -5.11 -10.93 -6.43
N ILE A 245 -3.95 -10.28 -6.34
CA ILE A 245 -2.71 -10.96 -6.01
C ILE A 245 -2.71 -11.15 -4.49
N GLU A 246 -2.81 -12.41 -4.05
CA GLU A 246 -2.78 -12.77 -2.63
C GLU A 246 -1.41 -13.33 -2.24
N TYR A 247 -0.98 -12.99 -1.02
CA TYR A 247 0.17 -13.59 -0.36
C TYR A 247 -0.25 -14.50 0.80
N LEU A 248 0.47 -15.60 0.97
CA LEU A 248 0.28 -16.52 2.09
C LEU A 248 0.94 -15.97 3.37
N PHE A 249 0.24 -15.09 4.08
CA PHE A 249 0.66 -14.60 5.38
C PHE A 249 0.58 -15.69 6.45
N PRO A 250 1.23 -15.51 7.62
CA PRO A 250 1.03 -16.39 8.77
C PRO A 250 -0.43 -16.48 9.28
N MET A 251 -1.32 -15.59 8.82
CA MET A 251 -2.75 -15.59 9.13
C MET A 251 -3.61 -16.24 8.02
N GLY A 252 -2.99 -16.72 6.93
CA GLY A 252 -3.67 -17.23 5.75
C GLY A 252 -3.46 -16.36 4.51
N TRP A 253 -4.11 -16.76 3.41
CA TRP A 253 -4.10 -16.02 2.16
C TRP A 253 -4.79 -14.66 2.33
N SER A 254 -4.14 -13.60 1.90
CA SER A 254 -4.74 -12.26 1.90
C SER A 254 -4.13 -11.37 0.83
N GLU A 255 -4.92 -10.41 0.36
CA GLU A 255 -4.63 -9.49 -0.74
C GLU A 255 -3.40 -8.58 -0.48
N LEU A 256 -2.52 -8.50 -1.49
CA LEU A 256 -1.46 -7.48 -1.62
C LEU A 256 -1.82 -6.36 -2.59
N GLU A 257 -2.47 -6.74 -3.68
CA GLU A 257 -2.82 -5.86 -4.79
C GLU A 257 -4.09 -6.35 -5.47
N GLY A 258 -5.05 -5.45 -5.65
CA GLY A 258 -6.22 -5.66 -6.50
C GLY A 258 -5.93 -5.16 -7.91
N ILE A 259 -6.34 -5.91 -8.93
CA ILE A 259 -6.24 -5.53 -10.33
C ILE A 259 -7.65 -5.58 -10.90
N ALA A 260 -8.22 -4.40 -11.16
CA ALA A 260 -9.61 -4.25 -11.58
C ALA A 260 -9.71 -3.72 -13.01
N ASN A 261 -10.70 -4.22 -13.75
CA ASN A 261 -11.17 -3.58 -14.98
C ASN A 261 -12.42 -2.76 -14.63
N ARG A 262 -12.29 -1.43 -14.62
CA ARG A 262 -13.33 -0.49 -14.15
C ARG A 262 -14.19 0.07 -15.29
N ALA A 263 -13.96 -0.42 -16.52
CA ALA A 263 -14.57 0.11 -17.74
C ALA A 263 -14.46 1.65 -17.78
N ASP A 264 -15.54 2.36 -18.11
CA ASP A 264 -15.58 3.83 -18.23
C ASP A 264 -16.26 4.54 -17.05
N PHE A 265 -16.48 3.84 -15.94
CA PHE A 265 -17.25 4.35 -14.80
C PHE A 265 -16.68 5.65 -14.26
N ASP A 266 -15.39 5.68 -13.91
CA ASP A 266 -14.78 6.79 -13.17
C ASP A 266 -14.81 8.10 -13.95
N LEU A 267 -14.40 8.05 -15.22
CA LEU A 267 -14.38 9.24 -16.08
C LEU A 267 -15.80 9.73 -16.40
N LYS A 268 -16.77 8.82 -16.62
CA LYS A 268 -18.18 9.22 -16.80
C LYS A 268 -18.77 9.87 -15.57
N GLN A 269 -18.51 9.31 -14.38
CA GLN A 269 -19.01 9.86 -13.13
C GLN A 269 -18.47 11.27 -12.90
N HIS A 270 -17.16 11.49 -13.04
CA HIS A 270 -16.57 12.82 -12.87
C HIS A 270 -17.06 13.80 -13.93
N ALA A 271 -17.13 13.39 -15.20
CA ALA A 271 -17.65 14.25 -16.27
C ALA A 271 -19.10 14.71 -16.00
N ALA A 272 -19.96 13.79 -15.56
CA ALA A 272 -21.36 14.08 -15.24
C ALA A 272 -21.51 15.06 -14.06
N HIS A 273 -20.68 14.92 -13.02
CA HIS A 273 -20.77 15.76 -11.82
C HIS A 273 -20.05 17.11 -11.95
N SER A 274 -18.98 17.17 -12.75
CA SER A 274 -18.18 18.39 -12.92
C SER A 274 -18.62 19.23 -14.13
N GLY A 275 -19.28 18.62 -15.12
CA GLY A 275 -19.59 19.25 -16.41
C GLY A 275 -18.38 19.43 -17.34
N ASN A 276 -17.24 18.82 -17.02
CA ASN A 276 -16.04 18.87 -17.87
C ASN A 276 -15.99 17.66 -18.79
N ASP A 277 -15.46 17.85 -19.99
CA ASP A 277 -15.20 16.75 -20.91
C ASP A 277 -13.94 15.98 -20.47
N LEU A 278 -14.11 14.68 -20.21
CA LEU A 278 -13.05 13.73 -19.85
C LEU A 278 -12.90 12.63 -20.91
N THR A 279 -13.28 12.91 -22.16
CA THR A 279 -13.06 12.03 -23.30
C THR A 279 -11.65 12.18 -23.89
N PHE A 280 -11.25 11.21 -24.70
CA PHE A 280 -10.03 11.22 -25.50
C PHE A 280 -10.41 11.27 -26.99
N PHE A 281 -9.80 12.18 -27.76
CA PHE A 281 -9.97 12.22 -29.21
C PHE A 281 -9.07 11.20 -29.90
N ASP A 282 -9.65 10.16 -30.49
CA ASP A 282 -8.92 9.15 -31.23
C ASP A 282 -8.67 9.60 -32.68
N GLU A 283 -7.39 9.80 -33.02
CA GLU A 283 -6.99 10.30 -34.33
C GLU A 283 -7.31 9.33 -35.47
N GLU A 284 -7.42 8.03 -35.20
CA GLU A 284 -7.69 6.98 -36.18
C GLU A 284 -9.17 6.95 -36.55
N SER A 285 -10.06 6.85 -35.57
CA SER A 285 -11.51 6.87 -35.80
C SER A 285 -12.09 8.27 -36.01
N LYS A 286 -11.34 9.34 -35.68
CA LYS A 286 -11.80 10.74 -35.65
C LYS A 286 -13.00 10.95 -34.72
N THR A 287 -13.06 10.21 -33.61
CA THR A 287 -14.14 10.30 -32.62
C THR A 287 -13.61 10.50 -31.21
N HIS A 288 -14.45 11.09 -30.35
CA HIS A 288 -14.21 11.12 -28.92
C HIS A 288 -14.67 9.80 -28.29
N VAL A 289 -13.82 9.21 -27.46
CA VAL A 289 -14.13 8.00 -26.69
C VAL A 289 -13.92 8.29 -25.21
N VAL A 290 -14.71 7.66 -24.33
CA VAL A 290 -14.36 7.59 -22.91
C VAL A 290 -13.45 6.38 -22.74
N PRO A 291 -12.18 6.55 -22.35
CA PRO A 291 -11.27 5.44 -22.15
C PRO A 291 -11.79 4.47 -21.08
N TYR A 292 -11.51 3.19 -21.26
CA TYR A 292 -11.66 2.21 -20.19
C TYR A 292 -10.43 2.24 -19.29
N VAL A 293 -10.59 1.84 -18.03
CA VAL A 293 -9.53 1.89 -17.03
C VAL A 293 -9.22 0.49 -16.48
N ILE A 294 -7.94 0.12 -16.54
CA ILE A 294 -7.38 -1.00 -15.80
C ILE A 294 -6.60 -0.45 -14.61
N GLU A 295 -6.97 -0.87 -13.41
CA GLU A 295 -6.41 -0.37 -12.15
C GLU A 295 -5.66 -1.48 -11.39
N PRO A 296 -4.32 -1.50 -11.44
CA PRO A 296 -3.50 -2.12 -10.42
C PRO A 296 -3.38 -1.23 -9.17
N SER A 297 -3.90 -1.69 -8.03
CA SER A 297 -3.85 -0.99 -6.74
C SER A 297 -3.18 -1.85 -5.67
N SER A 298 -1.96 -1.50 -5.29
CA SER A 298 -1.16 -2.23 -4.32
C SER A 298 -0.95 -1.47 -3.01
N GLY A 299 -0.98 -2.19 -1.88
CA GLY A 299 -0.65 -1.63 -0.57
C GLY A 299 0.85 -1.66 -0.29
N VAL A 300 1.49 -0.50 -0.09
CA VAL A 300 2.93 -0.43 0.26
C VAL A 300 3.17 -1.15 1.58
N ASP A 301 2.37 -0.87 2.59
CA ASP A 301 2.52 -1.40 3.94
C ASP A 301 2.32 -2.93 3.96
N ARG A 302 1.33 -3.44 3.21
CA ARG A 302 1.11 -4.89 3.03
C ARG A 302 2.27 -5.55 2.29
N THR A 303 2.81 -4.89 1.27
CA THR A 303 4.00 -5.38 0.54
C THR A 303 5.22 -5.48 1.45
N VAL A 304 5.46 -4.48 2.30
CA VAL A 304 6.54 -4.54 3.30
C VAL A 304 6.31 -5.69 4.29
N LEU A 305 5.08 -5.88 4.77
CA LEU A 305 4.76 -6.99 5.67
C LEU A 305 5.05 -8.34 5.00
N ALA A 306 4.62 -8.52 3.74
CA ALA A 306 4.87 -9.75 2.99
C ALA A 306 6.36 -10.02 2.82
N LEU A 307 7.16 -9.01 2.46
CA LEU A 307 8.62 -9.15 2.36
C LEU A 307 9.27 -9.54 3.69
N LEU A 308 8.81 -8.97 4.81
CA LEU A 308 9.31 -9.34 6.15
C LEU A 308 8.90 -10.77 6.52
N CYS A 309 7.68 -11.18 6.21
CA CYS A 309 7.21 -12.56 6.42
C CYS A 309 7.99 -13.54 5.55
N ASP A 310 8.20 -13.22 4.28
CA ASP A 310 8.78 -14.13 3.30
C ASP A 310 10.28 -14.31 3.51
N ALA A 311 10.98 -13.24 3.88
CA ALA A 311 12.42 -13.26 4.15
C ALA A 311 12.77 -13.85 5.52
N TYR A 312 11.83 -13.99 6.46
CA TYR A 312 12.10 -14.46 7.81
C TYR A 312 12.53 -15.92 7.83
N CYS A 313 13.77 -16.17 8.27
CA CYS A 313 14.33 -17.49 8.45
C CYS A 313 14.91 -17.65 9.86
N GLU A 314 14.73 -18.84 10.45
CA GLU A 314 15.45 -19.29 11.64
C GLU A 314 16.41 -20.39 11.21
N GLU A 315 17.70 -20.19 11.45
CA GLU A 315 18.76 -21.11 11.06
C GLU A 315 19.54 -21.58 12.31
N PRO A 316 19.99 -22.85 12.36
CA PRO A 316 20.91 -23.31 13.40
C PRO A 316 22.24 -22.54 13.33
N ASP A 317 22.74 -22.11 14.49
CA ASP A 317 24.03 -21.44 14.67
C ASP A 317 24.72 -22.01 15.90
N LYS A 318 25.49 -23.10 15.69
CA LYS A 318 26.07 -23.93 16.75
C LYS A 318 24.97 -24.44 17.69
N ASP A 319 25.04 -24.07 18.97
CA ASP A 319 24.07 -24.46 20.01
C ASP A 319 22.89 -23.47 20.12
N GLU A 320 22.82 -22.46 19.26
CA GLU A 320 21.77 -21.44 19.25
C GLU A 320 20.99 -21.40 17.93
N ILE A 321 19.87 -20.69 17.92
CA ILE A 321 19.13 -20.33 16.71
C ILE A 321 19.43 -18.86 16.38
N ARG A 322 19.76 -18.60 15.11
CA ARG A 322 19.86 -17.23 14.58
C ARG A 322 18.66 -16.92 13.70
N THR A 323 18.18 -15.69 13.81
CA THR A 323 17.19 -15.14 12.87
C THR A 323 17.92 -14.40 11.76
N VAL A 324 17.58 -14.70 10.51
CA VAL A 324 18.11 -14.02 9.32
C VAL A 324 16.94 -13.55 8.46
N LEU A 325 16.99 -12.31 7.99
CA LEU A 325 16.08 -11.82 6.96
C LEU A 325 16.75 -11.95 5.60
N LYS A 326 16.34 -12.93 4.80
CA LYS A 326 16.81 -13.14 3.43
C LYS A 326 16.13 -12.17 2.44
N LEU A 327 16.16 -10.88 2.74
CA LEU A 327 15.60 -9.84 1.88
C LEU A 327 16.38 -9.78 0.56
N HIS A 328 15.67 -9.53 -0.54
CA HIS A 328 16.32 -9.27 -1.81
C HIS A 328 17.28 -8.06 -1.70
N PRO A 329 18.47 -8.09 -2.33
CA PRO A 329 19.45 -7.01 -2.19
C PRO A 329 18.92 -5.62 -2.53
N SER A 330 18.01 -5.48 -3.49
CA SER A 330 17.37 -4.19 -3.83
C SER A 330 16.45 -3.67 -2.71
N ILE A 331 15.90 -4.55 -1.87
CA ILE A 331 14.96 -4.23 -0.79
C ILE A 331 15.66 -4.03 0.56
N ALA A 332 16.78 -4.72 0.81
CA ALA A 332 17.50 -4.68 2.08
C ALA A 332 17.77 -3.24 2.58
N PRO A 333 17.54 -2.92 3.87
CA PRO A 333 17.65 -1.55 4.38
C PRO A 333 19.06 -0.99 4.30
N TYR A 334 20.07 -1.83 4.57
CA TYR A 334 21.49 -1.52 4.35
C TYR A 334 22.05 -2.46 3.28
N LYS A 335 22.79 -1.90 2.32
CA LYS A 335 23.44 -2.70 1.26
C LYS A 335 24.81 -3.19 1.70
N VAL A 336 25.50 -2.42 2.54
CA VAL A 336 26.85 -2.76 3.02
C VAL A 336 27.00 -2.41 4.50
N ALA A 337 27.59 -3.32 5.27
CA ALA A 337 28.01 -3.08 6.64
C ALA A 337 29.55 -3.04 6.73
N VAL A 338 30.11 -1.97 7.30
CA VAL A 338 31.56 -1.82 7.51
C VAL A 338 31.89 -2.10 8.97
N LEU A 339 32.58 -3.21 9.21
CA LEU A 339 32.81 -3.77 10.55
C LEU A 339 34.33 -3.93 10.81
N PRO A 340 35.01 -2.99 11.49
CA PRO A 340 36.44 -3.12 11.75
C PRO A 340 36.75 -4.28 12.70
N LEU A 341 37.76 -5.10 12.41
CA LEU A 341 38.12 -6.25 13.27
C LEU A 341 38.54 -5.82 14.68
N SER A 342 39.20 -4.67 14.80
CA SER A 342 39.71 -4.09 16.04
C SER A 342 39.43 -2.59 16.10
N ARG A 343 39.36 -2.04 17.31
CA ARG A 343 39.23 -0.59 17.56
C ARG A 343 40.57 0.14 17.64
N LYS A 344 41.67 -0.53 17.30
CA LYS A 344 43.01 0.05 17.32
C LYS A 344 43.35 0.70 15.99
N GLU A 345 44.11 1.78 16.04
CA GLU A 345 44.72 2.32 14.82
C GLU A 345 45.78 1.37 14.25
N PRO A 346 45.96 1.33 12.91
CA PRO A 346 45.30 2.14 11.88
C PRO A 346 43.98 1.56 11.33
N VAL A 347 43.43 0.51 11.97
CA VAL A 347 42.28 -0.25 11.42
C VAL A 347 41.01 0.57 11.43
N VAL A 348 40.77 1.36 12.48
CA VAL A 348 39.59 2.22 12.60
C VAL A 348 39.61 3.31 11.55
N ASP A 349 40.72 4.01 11.38
CA ASP A 349 40.87 5.02 10.34
C ASP A 349 40.62 4.46 8.94
N CYS A 350 41.17 3.27 8.65
CA CYS A 350 40.93 2.59 7.38
C CYS A 350 39.43 2.28 7.18
N ALA A 351 38.78 1.68 8.18
CA ALA A 351 37.36 1.35 8.11
C ALA A 351 36.47 2.59 7.96
N ARG A 352 36.81 3.71 8.62
CA ARG A 352 36.11 4.99 8.49
C ARG A 352 36.26 5.59 7.08
N LYS A 353 37.45 5.48 6.48
CA LYS A 353 37.68 5.89 5.08
C LYS A 353 36.83 5.07 4.11
N VAL A 354 36.81 3.75 4.27
CA VAL A 354 35.97 2.84 3.46
C VAL A 354 34.49 3.17 3.62
N TYR A 355 34.01 3.30 4.87
CA TYR A 355 32.62 3.69 5.16
C TYR A 355 32.25 5.03 4.53
N SER A 356 33.11 6.05 4.65
CA SER A 356 32.90 7.38 4.07
C SER A 356 32.84 7.37 2.54
N ALA A 357 33.61 6.50 1.89
CA ALA A 357 33.56 6.30 0.45
C ALA A 357 32.24 5.63 0.01
N LEU A 358 31.86 4.53 0.68
CA LEU A 358 30.68 3.74 0.31
C LEU A 358 29.35 4.45 0.57
N ARG A 359 29.23 5.21 1.66
CA ARG A 359 27.99 5.89 2.04
C ARG A 359 27.51 6.96 1.04
N LYS A 360 28.33 7.32 0.06
CA LYS A 360 27.96 8.22 -1.04
C LYS A 360 27.12 7.54 -2.12
N SER A 361 27.19 6.21 -2.22
CA SER A 361 26.56 5.43 -3.28
C SER A 361 25.60 4.35 -2.76
N PHE A 362 25.73 3.97 -1.48
CA PHE A 362 24.94 2.91 -0.87
C PHE A 362 24.40 3.33 0.49
N SER A 363 23.24 2.79 0.88
CA SER A 363 22.87 2.79 2.30
C SER A 363 23.83 1.85 3.03
N THR A 364 24.53 2.39 4.02
CA THR A 364 25.60 1.66 4.71
C THR A 364 25.49 1.80 6.21
N SER A 365 25.86 0.73 6.92
CA SER A 365 26.00 0.73 8.38
C SER A 365 27.49 0.65 8.76
N TYR A 366 27.83 1.24 9.90
CA TYR A 366 29.15 1.10 10.51
C TYR A 366 28.95 0.64 11.96
N ASP A 367 29.69 -0.37 12.38
CA ASP A 367 29.61 -0.88 13.74
C ASP A 367 30.96 -1.41 14.23
N ASP A 368 31.52 -0.79 15.26
CA ASP A 368 32.71 -1.23 15.99
C ASP A 368 32.36 -1.74 17.41
N ALA A 369 31.07 -1.86 17.73
CA ALA A 369 30.58 -2.31 19.02
C ALA A 369 30.80 -3.82 19.22
N GLN A 370 31.27 -4.24 20.39
CA GLN A 370 31.35 -5.66 20.78
C GLN A 370 32.19 -6.55 19.83
N SER A 371 32.12 -7.87 20.02
CA SER A 371 32.84 -8.82 19.18
C SER A 371 32.32 -8.85 17.74
N ILE A 372 33.18 -9.24 16.80
CA ILE A 372 32.81 -9.30 15.38
C ILE A 372 31.62 -10.24 15.12
N GLY A 373 31.53 -11.37 15.86
CA GLY A 373 30.40 -12.29 15.76
C GLY A 373 29.06 -11.66 16.18
N ARG A 374 29.04 -10.84 17.23
CA ARG A 374 27.81 -10.12 17.64
C ARG A 374 27.38 -9.07 16.63
N ARG A 375 28.34 -8.46 15.93
CA ARG A 375 28.08 -7.51 14.84
C ARG A 375 27.50 -8.20 13.62
N TYR A 376 28.05 -9.35 13.23
CA TYR A 376 27.45 -10.17 12.16
C TYR A 376 26.03 -10.61 12.49
N ARG A 377 25.72 -10.96 13.75
CA ARG A 377 24.35 -11.33 14.16
C ARG A 377 23.38 -10.14 14.23
N ARG A 378 23.88 -8.90 14.17
CA ARG A 378 23.06 -7.69 14.18
C ARG A 378 22.64 -7.27 12.77
N GLN A 379 23.53 -7.47 11.79
CA GLN A 379 23.20 -7.33 10.37
C GLN A 379 22.35 -8.52 9.93
#